data_AF-A0A370HN07-F1
#
_entry.id   AF-A0A370HN07-F1
#
_cell.length_a   1.000
_cell.length_b   1.000
_cell.length_c   1.000
_cell.angle_alpha   90.00
_cell.angle_beta   90.00
_cell.angle_gamma   90.00
#
_symmetry.space_group_name_H-M   'P 1'
#
loop_
_entity.id
_entity.type
_entity.pdbx_description
1 polymer ?
#
loop_
_entity_poly.entity_id
_entity_poly.type
_entity_poly.pdbx_seq_one_letter_code
_entity_poly.pdbx_strand_id
1 'polypeptide(L)'
;MRRFCRRPFAVALSTLGLVGLMTAVTAAETDRDLLVERVMKLSRGTSWKPVEAVPINFLTHHPQGMVKIGDTLFVSSVEIKTPTKRFPQPQDGYDRDTGEGVGHLFKIDMKGNLVGEITLGEGSVYHPGGIDYDGRYIWVPVAEYRPNSRSIIYRVDPETMKAEEMFRFQDHVGGLVHDTDDNSLHGVSWGSRRFYRWSLDQNGKPTNADETPEKLRRLNTSHYLDYQDCKYAGSHRMLCSGVTEMRTTPDAPPFRLGGLDVVSLTDGRPLFQTPVLLWTASGYDMTHNPVWMETSEAGLKAYFMPEDDKSVLYIYEVEGK
;
A
#
# COMPACT_ATOMS: atom_id res chain seq x y z
N MET A 1 -67.49 15.66 -37.37
CA MET A 1 -66.05 15.97 -37.12
C MET A 1 -65.83 16.00 -35.61
N ARG A 2 -65.04 15.05 -35.08
CA ARG A 2 -64.93 14.73 -33.65
C ARG A 2 -64.02 15.71 -32.90
N ARG A 3 -64.45 16.14 -31.71
CA ARG A 3 -63.71 16.99 -30.77
C ARG A 3 -62.63 16.18 -30.02
N PHE A 4 -61.49 16.82 -29.82
CA PHE A 4 -60.32 16.35 -29.07
C PHE A 4 -60.63 16.09 -27.60
N CYS A 5 -60.17 14.95 -27.07
CA CYS A 5 -60.12 14.64 -25.65
C CYS A 5 -58.64 14.45 -25.26
N ARG A 6 -58.12 15.30 -24.36
CA ARG A 6 -56.76 15.18 -23.82
C ARG A 6 -56.78 14.18 -22.64
N ARG A 7 -55.92 13.16 -22.69
CA ARG A 7 -55.53 12.35 -21.51
C ARG A 7 -54.21 12.90 -20.95
N PRO A 8 -54.01 12.95 -19.62
CA PRO A 8 -52.71 13.24 -19.05
C PRO A 8 -51.85 11.96 -19.08
N PHE A 9 -50.59 12.11 -19.50
CA PHE A 9 -49.54 11.12 -19.29
C PHE A 9 -49.05 11.26 -17.84
N ALA A 10 -49.19 10.19 -17.05
CA ALA A 10 -48.47 10.06 -15.79
C ALA A 10 -47.06 9.52 -16.10
N VAL A 11 -46.03 10.30 -15.80
CA VAL A 11 -44.64 9.84 -15.77
C VAL A 11 -44.41 9.23 -14.40
N ALA A 12 -44.29 7.91 -14.32
CA ALA A 12 -43.78 7.24 -13.13
C ALA A 12 -42.25 7.37 -13.15
N LEU A 13 -41.70 8.20 -12.27
CA LEU A 13 -40.27 8.28 -12.01
C LEU A 13 -39.89 7.12 -11.08
N SER A 14 -39.23 6.10 -11.61
CA SER A 14 -38.65 5.01 -10.83
C SER A 14 -37.37 5.48 -10.15
N THR A 15 -37.47 5.90 -8.89
CA THR A 15 -36.34 6.10 -7.98
C THR A 15 -35.98 4.77 -7.31
N LEU A 16 -35.15 3.96 -7.96
CA LEU A 16 -34.43 2.85 -7.31
C LEU A 16 -32.95 2.98 -7.69
N GLY A 17 -32.10 3.36 -6.73
CA GLY A 17 -30.65 3.43 -6.96
C GLY A 17 -29.81 3.90 -5.77
N LEU A 18 -30.35 4.66 -4.82
CA LEU A 18 -29.53 5.24 -3.73
C LEU A 18 -29.38 4.38 -2.47
N VAL A 19 -30.24 3.39 -2.23
CA VAL A 19 -30.24 2.66 -0.94
C VAL A 19 -29.10 1.64 -0.85
N GLY A 20 -28.67 1.04 -1.96
CA GLY A 20 -27.64 -0.01 -1.97
C GLY A 20 -26.19 0.48 -1.83
N LEU A 21 -25.87 1.68 -2.33
CA LEU A 21 -24.52 2.25 -2.19
C LEU A 21 -24.22 2.70 -0.76
N MET A 22 -25.20 3.31 -0.08
CA MET A 22 -25.01 3.74 1.32
C MET A 22 -24.72 2.56 2.25
N THR A 23 -25.41 1.42 2.09
CA THR A 23 -25.19 0.24 2.93
C THR A 23 -23.81 -0.40 2.76
N ALA A 24 -23.25 -0.39 1.55
CA ALA A 24 -21.94 -0.98 1.27
C ALA A 24 -20.79 -0.12 1.81
N VAL A 25 -20.89 1.21 1.68
CA VAL A 25 -19.91 2.15 2.24
C VAL A 25 -19.86 2.03 3.76
N THR A 26 -21.02 2.02 4.44
CA THR A 26 -21.08 1.86 5.89
C THR A 26 -20.51 0.52 6.37
N ALA A 27 -20.67 -0.56 5.58
CA ALA A 27 -20.14 -1.87 5.93
C ALA A 27 -18.61 -1.92 5.80
N ALA A 28 -18.04 -1.33 4.74
CA ALA A 28 -16.60 -1.24 4.54
C ALA A 28 -15.92 -0.34 5.60
N GLU A 29 -16.55 0.78 5.98
CA GLU A 29 -16.10 1.63 7.09
C GLU A 29 -16.09 0.85 8.42
N THR A 30 -17.19 0.14 8.72
CA THR A 30 -17.31 -0.66 9.96
C THR A 30 -16.25 -1.75 10.02
N ASP A 31 -15.93 -2.39 8.89
CA ASP A 31 -14.90 -3.43 8.83
C ASP A 31 -13.48 -2.88 9.05
N ARG A 32 -13.17 -1.71 8.47
CA ARG A 32 -11.88 -1.01 8.67
C ARG A 32 -11.67 -0.57 10.12
N ASP A 33 -12.70 -0.01 10.76
CA ASP A 33 -12.64 0.37 12.17
C ASP A 33 -12.43 -0.84 13.08
N LEU A 34 -13.13 -1.95 12.80
CA LEU A 34 -12.94 -3.20 13.52
C LEU A 34 -11.54 -3.80 13.32
N LEU A 35 -10.99 -3.72 12.10
CA LEU A 35 -9.62 -4.11 11.80
C LEU A 35 -8.64 -3.34 12.69
N VAL A 36 -8.75 -2.01 12.74
CA VAL A 36 -7.87 -1.18 13.59
C VAL A 36 -8.03 -1.52 15.07
N GLU A 37 -9.26 -1.67 15.57
CA GLU A 37 -9.51 -2.05 16.97
C GLU A 37 -8.78 -3.36 17.32
N ARG A 38 -8.90 -4.37 16.46
CA ARG A 38 -8.26 -5.67 16.66
C ARG A 38 -6.73 -5.58 16.55
N VAL A 39 -6.20 -4.79 15.61
CA VAL A 39 -4.75 -4.56 15.48
C VAL A 39 -4.19 -3.87 16.73
N MET A 40 -4.90 -2.88 17.28
CA MET A 40 -4.49 -2.17 18.50
C MET A 40 -4.55 -3.04 19.77
N LYS A 41 -5.16 -4.23 19.72
CA LYS A 41 -5.12 -5.24 20.80
C LYS A 41 -3.93 -6.19 20.72
N LEU A 42 -3.14 -6.12 19.64
CA LEU A 42 -1.92 -6.91 19.49
C LEU A 42 -0.87 -6.48 20.52
N SER A 43 0.10 -7.35 20.76
CA SER A 43 1.27 -7.02 21.58
C SER A 43 2.46 -7.87 21.18
N ARG A 44 3.60 -7.63 21.82
CA ARG A 44 4.80 -8.48 21.70
C ARG A 44 4.53 -9.96 22.00
N GLY A 45 3.51 -10.24 22.81
CA GLY A 45 3.11 -11.60 23.19
C GLY A 45 1.97 -12.17 22.35
N THR A 46 1.56 -11.52 21.26
CA THR A 46 0.55 -12.07 20.35
C THR A 46 1.00 -13.44 19.85
N SER A 47 0.11 -14.43 19.99
CA SER A 47 0.29 -15.74 19.37
C SER A 47 -0.33 -15.72 17.97
N TRP A 48 0.54 -15.84 16.96
CA TRP A 48 0.13 -15.95 15.56
C TRP A 48 0.04 -17.42 15.19
N LYS A 49 -1.12 -17.86 14.73
CA LYS A 49 -1.38 -19.24 14.32
C LYS A 49 -1.16 -19.36 12.81
N PRO A 50 -0.21 -20.18 12.32
CA PRO A 50 -0.06 -20.41 10.89
C PRO A 50 -1.31 -21.12 10.35
N VAL A 51 -1.85 -20.61 9.25
CA VAL A 51 -2.98 -21.21 8.53
C VAL A 51 -2.47 -21.92 7.29
N GLU A 52 -1.68 -21.22 6.48
CA GLU A 52 -1.21 -21.74 5.20
C GLU A 52 0.10 -21.06 4.79
N ALA A 53 0.88 -21.72 3.94
CA ALA A 53 2.04 -21.18 3.27
C ALA A 53 1.96 -21.59 1.79
N VAL A 54 1.69 -20.64 0.91
CA VAL A 54 1.45 -20.88 -0.52
C VAL A 54 2.65 -20.41 -1.32
N PRO A 55 3.43 -21.31 -1.96
CA PRO A 55 4.50 -20.90 -2.86
C PRO A 55 3.98 -20.08 -4.02
N ILE A 56 4.68 -19.00 -4.38
CA ILE A 56 4.39 -18.26 -5.61
C ILE A 56 5.09 -18.94 -6.79
N ASN A 57 4.32 -19.27 -7.83
CA ASN A 57 4.74 -20.16 -8.91
C ASN A 57 5.46 -19.44 -10.06
N PHE A 58 5.99 -18.25 -9.81
CA PHE A 58 6.76 -17.44 -10.76
C PHE A 58 7.80 -16.58 -10.03
N LEU A 59 8.71 -15.95 -10.78
CA LEU A 59 9.75 -15.09 -10.23
C LEU A 59 9.14 -13.76 -9.78
N THR A 60 9.18 -13.48 -8.48
CA THR A 60 8.52 -12.30 -7.88
C THR A 60 9.44 -11.09 -7.75
N HIS A 61 10.73 -11.23 -8.02
CA HIS A 61 11.74 -10.18 -7.86
C HIS A 61 11.76 -9.61 -6.43
N HIS A 62 11.56 -8.31 -6.22
CA HIS A 62 11.55 -7.72 -4.88
C HIS A 62 10.17 -7.10 -4.59
N PRO A 63 9.21 -7.86 -4.00
CA PRO A 63 7.88 -7.38 -3.66
C PRO A 63 7.90 -6.16 -2.73
N GLN A 64 6.98 -5.22 -2.93
CA GLN A 64 6.95 -3.92 -2.23
C GLN A 64 5.63 -3.67 -1.52
N GLY A 65 4.52 -3.84 -2.24
CA GLY A 65 3.16 -3.61 -1.77
C GLY A 65 2.22 -4.75 -2.13
N MET A 66 1.19 -5.00 -1.31
CA MET A 66 0.18 -6.03 -1.56
C MET A 66 -1.22 -5.56 -1.19
N VAL A 67 -2.18 -5.81 -2.08
CA VAL A 67 -3.62 -5.67 -1.83
C VAL A 67 -4.30 -7.01 -2.09
N LYS A 68 -5.31 -7.35 -1.29
CA LYS A 68 -6.23 -8.46 -1.58
C LYS A 68 -7.62 -7.92 -1.92
N ILE A 69 -8.16 -8.31 -3.07
CA ILE A 69 -9.53 -7.98 -3.51
C ILE A 69 -10.25 -9.30 -3.77
N GLY A 70 -11.16 -9.68 -2.87
CA GLY A 70 -11.76 -11.03 -2.90
C GLY A 70 -10.68 -12.11 -2.77
N ASP A 71 -10.64 -13.04 -3.72
CA ASP A 71 -9.64 -14.12 -3.80
C ASP A 71 -8.52 -13.82 -4.81
N THR A 72 -8.20 -12.55 -5.02
CA THR A 72 -7.11 -12.10 -5.89
C THR A 72 -6.18 -11.19 -5.13
N LEU A 73 -4.89 -11.42 -5.29
CA LEU A 73 -3.82 -10.56 -4.78
C LEU A 73 -3.28 -9.70 -5.90
N PHE A 74 -2.96 -8.46 -5.56
CA PHE A 74 -2.21 -7.55 -6.40
C PHE A 74 -0.93 -7.21 -5.66
N VAL A 75 0.22 -7.43 -6.30
CA VAL A 75 1.53 -7.26 -5.67
C VAL A 75 2.40 -6.39 -6.54
N SER A 76 2.82 -5.23 -6.03
CA SER A 76 3.84 -4.43 -6.67
C SER A 76 5.22 -5.01 -6.39
N SER A 77 6.12 -4.96 -7.37
CA SER A 77 7.48 -5.49 -7.24
C SER A 77 8.46 -4.79 -8.15
N VAL A 78 9.74 -4.77 -7.77
CA VAL A 78 10.83 -4.24 -8.60
C VAL A 78 11.75 -5.37 -9.08
N GLU A 79 11.96 -5.44 -10.40
CA GLU A 79 13.05 -6.20 -11.01
C GLU A 79 14.27 -5.29 -11.12
N ILE A 80 15.31 -5.57 -10.33
CA ILE A 80 16.59 -4.83 -10.38
C ILE A 80 17.48 -5.47 -11.45
N LYS A 81 17.75 -4.74 -12.54
CA LYS A 81 18.69 -5.17 -13.59
C LYS A 81 20.11 -4.74 -13.29
N THR A 82 20.25 -3.48 -12.86
CA THR A 82 21.52 -2.88 -12.44
C THR A 82 21.31 -2.24 -11.07
N PRO A 83 21.91 -2.77 -9.99
CA PRO A 83 21.79 -2.18 -8.66
C PRO A 83 22.37 -0.77 -8.62
N THR A 84 21.77 0.10 -7.79
CA THR A 84 22.32 1.44 -7.57
C THR A 84 23.71 1.39 -6.93
N LYS A 85 24.59 2.31 -7.31
CA LYS A 85 25.92 2.46 -6.70
C LYS A 85 26.02 3.78 -5.97
N ARG A 86 26.41 3.71 -4.69
CA ARG A 86 26.69 4.91 -3.89
C ARG A 86 27.90 5.66 -4.45
N PHE A 87 27.80 6.97 -4.47
CA PHE A 87 28.91 7.84 -4.81
C PHE A 87 29.85 8.01 -3.60
N PRO A 88 31.15 8.30 -3.81
CA PRO A 88 32.06 8.63 -2.71
C PRO A 88 31.63 9.88 -1.93
N GLN A 89 30.98 10.83 -2.61
CA GLN A 89 30.36 12.03 -2.06
C GLN A 89 29.07 12.31 -2.85
N PRO A 90 28.03 12.94 -2.26
CA PRO A 90 26.80 13.25 -2.98
C PRO A 90 27.06 14.08 -4.25
N GLN A 91 26.33 13.76 -5.32
CA GLN A 91 26.39 14.44 -6.63
C GLN A 91 24.99 14.94 -6.98
N ASP A 92 24.85 16.23 -7.28
CA ASP A 92 23.58 16.87 -7.63
C ASP A 92 22.43 16.60 -6.63
N GLY A 93 22.76 16.44 -5.34
CA GLY A 93 21.80 16.15 -4.28
C GLY A 93 21.51 14.65 -4.04
N TYR A 94 22.11 13.75 -4.83
CA TYR A 94 21.91 12.31 -4.75
C TYR A 94 23.12 11.59 -4.12
N ASP A 95 22.86 10.56 -3.31
CA ASP A 95 23.90 9.74 -2.69
C ASP A 95 24.32 8.53 -3.55
N ARG A 96 23.57 8.23 -4.62
CA ARG A 96 23.78 7.09 -5.53
C ARG A 96 23.24 7.37 -6.94
N ASP A 97 23.72 6.59 -7.90
CA ASP A 97 23.18 6.58 -9.26
C ASP A 97 21.75 6.01 -9.31
N THR A 98 21.12 6.01 -10.48
CA THR A 98 19.73 5.56 -10.62
C THR A 98 19.58 4.04 -10.62
N GLY A 99 20.66 3.29 -10.89
CA GLY A 99 20.54 1.90 -11.34
C GLY A 99 19.61 1.78 -12.56
N GLU A 100 19.16 0.55 -12.82
CA GLU A 100 18.21 0.22 -13.87
C GLU A 100 17.32 -0.95 -13.43
N GLY A 101 16.05 -0.95 -13.84
CA GLY A 101 15.13 -2.01 -13.50
C GLY A 101 13.77 -1.89 -14.20
N VAL A 102 12.82 -2.69 -13.74
CA VAL A 102 11.43 -2.70 -14.21
C VAL A 102 10.50 -2.73 -13.01
N GLY A 103 9.51 -1.84 -12.99
CA GLY A 103 8.44 -1.85 -12.01
C GLY A 103 7.30 -2.73 -12.49
N HIS A 104 6.87 -3.67 -11.65
CA HIS A 104 5.82 -4.64 -11.94
C HIS A 104 4.62 -4.45 -11.02
N LEU A 105 3.43 -4.72 -11.54
CA LEU A 105 2.24 -5.00 -10.75
C LEU A 105 1.66 -6.34 -11.19
N PHE A 106 1.82 -7.34 -10.34
CA PHE A 106 1.31 -8.70 -10.56
C PHE A 106 -0.10 -8.85 -10.03
N LYS A 107 -0.93 -9.61 -10.76
CA LYS A 107 -2.24 -10.11 -10.33
C LYS A 107 -2.10 -11.61 -10.10
N ILE A 108 -2.32 -12.08 -8.88
CA ILE A 108 -2.00 -13.43 -8.43
C ILE A 108 -3.27 -14.08 -7.84
N ASP A 109 -3.53 -15.34 -8.15
CA ASP A 109 -4.58 -16.10 -7.48
C ASP A 109 -4.13 -16.60 -6.10
N MET A 110 -5.07 -17.03 -5.25
CA MET A 110 -4.75 -17.57 -3.92
C MET A 110 -3.96 -18.90 -3.96
N LYS A 111 -3.71 -19.49 -5.13
CA LYS A 111 -2.88 -20.69 -5.32
C LYS A 111 -1.45 -20.34 -5.73
N GLY A 112 -1.11 -19.04 -5.79
CA GLY A 112 0.22 -18.55 -6.14
C GLY A 112 0.49 -18.47 -7.64
N ASN A 113 -0.51 -18.57 -8.51
CA ASN A 113 -0.34 -18.48 -9.95
C ASN A 113 -0.46 -17.03 -10.45
N LEU A 114 0.38 -16.66 -11.41
CA LEU A 114 0.25 -15.39 -12.13
C LEU A 114 -0.99 -15.42 -13.03
N VAL A 115 -1.90 -14.47 -12.83
CA VAL A 115 -3.14 -14.30 -13.59
C VAL A 115 -3.02 -13.14 -14.57
N GLY A 116 -2.20 -12.13 -14.26
CA GLY A 116 -1.95 -10.99 -15.12
C GLY A 116 -0.82 -10.12 -14.58
N GLU A 117 -0.29 -9.26 -15.44
CA GLU A 117 0.86 -8.42 -15.13
C GLU A 117 0.80 -7.15 -15.98
N ILE A 118 1.25 -6.04 -15.39
CA ILE A 118 1.62 -4.83 -16.13
C ILE A 118 2.95 -4.29 -15.60
N THR A 119 3.64 -3.55 -16.46
CA THR A 119 4.79 -2.76 -16.05
C THR A 119 4.38 -1.32 -15.79
N LEU A 120 4.98 -0.70 -14.77
CA LEU A 120 4.75 0.70 -14.39
C LEU A 120 6.09 1.44 -14.31
N GLY A 121 6.05 2.73 -14.64
CA GLY A 121 7.23 3.59 -14.65
C GLY A 121 7.84 3.79 -16.04
N GLU A 122 8.92 4.57 -16.07
CA GLU A 122 9.66 4.92 -17.28
C GLU A 122 11.11 5.29 -16.92
N GLY A 123 12.06 4.98 -17.80
CA GLY A 123 13.46 5.36 -17.61
C GLY A 123 14.03 4.95 -16.24
N SER A 124 14.46 5.95 -15.45
CA SER A 124 15.00 5.73 -14.10
C SER A 124 13.94 5.55 -13.01
N VAL A 125 12.66 5.73 -13.32
CA VAL A 125 11.53 5.57 -12.40
C VAL A 125 10.95 4.18 -12.59
N TYR A 126 11.48 3.19 -11.85
CA TYR A 126 11.13 1.77 -12.01
C TYR A 126 10.88 1.05 -10.67
N HIS A 127 10.88 1.77 -9.55
CA HIS A 127 10.75 1.21 -8.22
C HIS A 127 9.34 1.47 -7.66
N PRO A 128 8.35 0.59 -7.90
CA PRO A 128 7.06 0.71 -7.26
C PRO A 128 7.19 0.56 -5.75
N GLY A 129 6.28 1.17 -4.98
CA GLY A 129 6.27 1.08 -3.52
C GLY A 129 5.08 0.29 -2.97
N GLY A 130 4.80 0.49 -1.68
CA GLY A 130 3.57 0.06 -1.02
C GLY A 130 2.32 0.61 -1.72
N ILE A 131 1.27 -0.21 -1.79
CA ILE A 131 0.05 0.07 -2.57
C ILE A 131 -1.19 0.00 -1.71
N ASP A 132 -2.26 0.68 -2.12
CA ASP A 132 -3.53 0.70 -1.40
C ASP A 132 -4.71 0.56 -2.37
N TYR A 133 -5.87 0.11 -1.86
CA TYR A 133 -7.10 -0.03 -2.63
C TYR A 133 -8.24 0.73 -1.97
N ASP A 134 -8.76 1.71 -2.70
CA ASP A 134 -9.78 2.62 -2.19
C ASP A 134 -11.22 2.11 -2.33
N GLY A 135 -11.40 0.88 -2.83
CA GLY A 135 -12.70 0.34 -3.19
C GLY A 135 -13.03 0.44 -4.69
N ARG A 136 -12.18 1.09 -5.48
CA ARG A 136 -12.31 1.22 -6.94
C ARG A 136 -11.00 1.04 -7.70
N TYR A 137 -9.93 1.70 -7.26
CA TYR A 137 -8.62 1.67 -7.90
C TYR A 137 -7.53 1.26 -6.93
N ILE A 138 -6.52 0.59 -7.48
CA ILE A 138 -5.26 0.34 -6.77
C ILE A 138 -4.36 1.55 -7.02
N TRP A 139 -3.92 2.19 -5.95
CA TRP A 139 -3.00 3.32 -5.99
C TRP A 139 -1.56 2.83 -5.89
N VAL A 140 -0.73 3.22 -6.86
CA VAL A 140 0.65 2.73 -6.98
C VAL A 140 1.62 3.90 -7.14
N PRO A 141 2.52 4.14 -6.19
CA PRO A 141 3.64 5.03 -6.41
C PRO A 141 4.76 4.26 -7.12
N VAL A 142 5.43 4.90 -8.08
CA VAL A 142 6.66 4.38 -8.69
C VAL A 142 7.72 5.47 -8.63
N ALA A 143 8.87 5.17 -8.02
CA ALA A 143 9.95 6.11 -7.79
C ALA A 143 11.22 5.70 -8.56
N GLU A 144 12.22 6.59 -8.58
CA GLU A 144 13.59 6.15 -8.77
C GLU A 144 14.05 5.36 -7.55
N TYR A 145 14.92 4.36 -7.74
CA TYR A 145 15.40 3.52 -6.64
C TYR A 145 16.49 4.20 -5.78
N ARG A 146 16.27 5.45 -5.38
CA ARG A 146 17.15 6.24 -4.52
C ARG A 146 16.38 7.33 -3.75
N PRO A 147 16.87 7.78 -2.59
CA PRO A 147 16.22 8.83 -1.80
C PRO A 147 16.28 10.21 -2.48
N ASN A 148 15.41 11.13 -2.06
CA ASN A 148 15.35 12.53 -2.53
C ASN A 148 15.24 12.64 -4.05
N SER A 149 14.46 11.76 -4.68
CA SER A 149 14.38 11.59 -6.13
C SER A 149 13.06 12.09 -6.70
N ARG A 150 12.41 11.30 -7.55
CA ARG A 150 11.14 11.63 -8.18
C ARG A 150 10.30 10.38 -8.34
N SER A 151 8.99 10.60 -8.41
CA SER A 151 8.00 9.55 -8.53
C SER A 151 6.92 9.90 -9.55
N ILE A 152 6.31 8.86 -10.10
CA ILE A 152 5.07 8.92 -10.87
C ILE A 152 4.02 8.16 -10.05
N ILE A 153 2.85 8.78 -9.88
CA ILE A 153 1.74 8.19 -9.14
C ILE A 153 0.69 7.71 -10.13
N TYR A 154 0.32 6.44 -10.01
CA TYR A 154 -0.68 5.80 -10.84
C TYR A 154 -1.91 5.42 -10.01
N ARG A 155 -3.05 5.33 -10.71
CA ARG A 155 -4.15 4.48 -10.29
C ARG A 155 -4.34 3.37 -11.32
N VAL A 156 -4.68 2.17 -10.86
CA VAL A 156 -4.87 0.98 -11.71
C VAL A 156 -6.26 0.42 -11.46
N ASP A 157 -6.99 0.16 -12.54
CA ASP A 157 -8.25 -0.57 -12.51
C ASP A 157 -7.97 -2.07 -12.31
N PRO A 158 -8.43 -2.70 -11.20
CA PRO A 158 -8.07 -4.09 -10.87
C PRO A 158 -8.74 -5.14 -11.78
N GLU A 159 -9.82 -4.78 -12.48
CA GLU A 159 -10.50 -5.67 -13.41
C GLU A 159 -9.75 -5.75 -14.72
N THR A 160 -9.42 -4.58 -15.28
CA THR A 160 -8.83 -4.44 -16.62
C THR A 160 -7.30 -4.38 -16.62
N MET A 161 -6.68 -4.19 -15.46
CA MET A 161 -5.24 -3.90 -15.29
C MET A 161 -4.79 -2.64 -16.04
N LYS A 162 -5.71 -1.72 -16.37
CA LYS A 162 -5.34 -0.47 -17.05
C LYS A 162 -4.83 0.54 -16.03
N ALA A 163 -3.60 1.01 -16.24
CA ALA A 163 -3.00 2.08 -15.46
C ALA A 163 -3.32 3.47 -16.04
N GLU A 164 -3.54 4.45 -15.16
CA GLU A 164 -3.63 5.87 -15.47
C GLU A 164 -2.62 6.64 -14.63
N GLU A 165 -1.74 7.41 -15.28
CA GLU A 165 -0.88 8.36 -14.59
C GLU A 165 -1.74 9.50 -14.01
N MET A 166 -1.56 9.76 -12.71
CA MET A 166 -2.33 10.77 -11.99
C MET A 166 -1.54 12.06 -11.84
N PHE A 167 -0.27 11.96 -11.44
CA PHE A 167 0.66 13.09 -11.32
C PHE A 167 2.10 12.60 -11.11
N ARG A 168 3.03 13.55 -11.10
CA ARG A 168 4.44 13.32 -10.80
C ARG A 168 4.86 14.16 -9.60
N PHE A 169 5.81 13.67 -8.82
CA PHE A 169 6.26 14.34 -7.60
C PHE A 169 7.78 14.30 -7.46
N GLN A 170 8.38 15.38 -6.95
CA GLN A 170 9.84 15.53 -6.86
C GLN A 170 10.42 15.01 -5.53
N ASP A 171 9.94 13.84 -5.08
CA ASP A 171 10.64 13.02 -4.08
C ASP A 171 10.36 11.54 -4.36
N HIS A 172 11.10 10.64 -3.70
CA HIS A 172 10.81 9.22 -3.65
C HIS A 172 9.58 8.99 -2.76
N VAL A 173 8.49 8.50 -3.35
CA VAL A 173 7.29 8.04 -2.65
C VAL A 173 7.34 6.51 -2.62
N GLY A 174 7.63 5.95 -1.44
CA GLY A 174 7.82 4.50 -1.23
C GLY A 174 6.54 3.76 -0.83
N GLY A 175 5.44 4.48 -0.59
CA GLY A 175 4.13 3.91 -0.30
C GLY A 175 3.04 4.96 -0.41
N LEU A 176 1.82 4.55 -0.74
CA LEU A 176 0.69 5.44 -1.01
C LEU A 176 -0.59 4.90 -0.39
N VAL A 177 -1.37 5.77 0.24
CA VAL A 177 -2.66 5.48 0.88
C VAL A 177 -3.69 6.49 0.39
N HIS A 178 -4.92 6.04 0.13
CA HIS A 178 -6.02 6.95 -0.20
C HIS A 178 -6.97 7.09 1.00
N ASP A 179 -6.95 8.26 1.64
CA ASP A 179 -7.94 8.61 2.67
C ASP A 179 -9.26 8.96 2.01
N THR A 180 -10.18 7.98 1.97
CA THR A 180 -11.49 8.15 1.34
C THR A 180 -12.42 9.08 2.13
N ASP A 181 -12.16 9.29 3.42
CA ASP A 181 -12.99 10.16 4.28
C ASP A 181 -12.66 11.65 4.04
N ASP A 182 -11.41 11.96 3.69
CA ASP A 182 -10.91 13.33 3.43
C ASP A 182 -10.67 13.59 1.93
N ASN A 183 -10.90 12.60 1.06
CA ASN A 183 -10.59 12.62 -0.36
C ASN A 183 -9.16 13.12 -0.62
N SER A 184 -8.18 12.50 0.03
CA SER A 184 -6.78 12.89 -0.05
C SER A 184 -5.84 11.69 -0.18
N LEU A 185 -4.78 11.84 -0.97
CA LEU A 185 -3.70 10.86 -1.05
C LEU A 185 -2.62 11.18 -0.02
N HIS A 186 -2.08 10.15 0.60
CA HIS A 186 -1.00 10.23 1.57
C HIS A 186 0.16 9.36 1.14
N GLY A 187 1.35 9.95 1.05
CA GLY A 187 2.56 9.26 0.62
C GLY A 187 3.59 9.18 1.74
N VAL A 188 4.38 8.11 1.77
CA VAL A 188 5.55 7.98 2.64
C VAL A 188 6.83 8.07 1.81
N SER A 189 7.84 8.80 2.30
CA SER A 189 9.10 8.96 1.57
C SER A 189 10.00 7.72 1.64
N TRP A 190 11.19 7.77 1.06
CA TRP A 190 12.24 6.76 1.32
C TRP A 190 12.43 6.53 2.83
N GLY A 191 12.40 5.26 3.24
CA GLY A 191 12.47 4.84 4.64
C GLY A 191 11.34 5.43 5.51
N SER A 192 10.27 5.95 4.91
CA SER A 192 9.17 6.61 5.62
C SER A 192 9.60 7.76 6.54
N ARG A 193 10.66 8.48 6.18
CA ARG A 193 11.17 9.61 7.00
C ARG A 193 10.27 10.85 6.95
N ARG A 194 9.46 10.97 5.89
CA ARG A 194 8.54 12.08 5.65
C ARG A 194 7.19 11.55 5.17
N PHE A 195 6.13 12.27 5.53
CA PHE A 195 4.79 12.09 5.01
C PHE A 195 4.41 13.23 4.09
N TYR A 196 3.63 12.92 3.07
CA TYR A 196 3.09 13.87 2.10
C TYR A 196 1.57 13.73 2.07
N ARG A 197 0.87 14.85 1.83
CA ARG A 197 -0.58 14.85 1.63
C ARG A 197 -0.93 15.66 0.38
N TRP A 198 -1.74 15.05 -0.48
CA TRP A 198 -2.33 15.70 -1.64
C TRP A 198 -3.85 15.67 -1.54
N SER A 199 -4.49 16.84 -1.49
CA SER A 199 -5.95 16.90 -1.59
C SER A 199 -6.39 16.52 -3.00
N LEU A 200 -7.47 15.74 -3.13
CA LEU A 200 -8.05 15.43 -4.43
C LEU A 200 -9.27 16.31 -4.72
N ASP A 201 -9.48 16.63 -5.99
CA ASP A 201 -10.71 17.25 -6.47
C ASP A 201 -11.83 16.22 -6.63
N GLN A 202 -13.00 16.67 -7.08
CA GLN A 202 -14.17 15.83 -7.33
C GLN A 202 -13.97 14.76 -8.42
N ASN A 203 -12.93 14.88 -9.25
CA ASN A 203 -12.57 13.91 -10.27
C ASN A 203 -11.46 12.95 -9.80
N GLY A 204 -11.01 13.08 -8.55
CA GLY A 204 -9.92 12.31 -7.97
C GLY A 204 -8.53 12.75 -8.46
N LYS A 205 -8.38 13.99 -8.94
CA LYS A 205 -7.08 14.56 -9.35
C LYS A 205 -6.49 15.41 -8.23
N PRO A 206 -5.17 15.35 -7.99
CA PRO A 206 -4.53 16.11 -6.92
C PRO A 206 -4.58 17.61 -7.22
N THR A 207 -4.86 18.43 -6.20
CA THR A 207 -5.00 19.89 -6.34
C THR A 207 -3.74 20.66 -5.99
N ASN A 208 -2.76 20.01 -5.38
CA ASN A 208 -1.49 20.59 -4.91
C ASN A 208 -0.27 19.76 -5.32
N ALA A 209 -0.37 18.95 -6.38
CA ALA A 209 0.74 18.11 -6.85
C ALA A 209 1.97 18.92 -7.34
N ASP A 210 1.76 20.16 -7.78
CA ASP A 210 2.83 21.05 -8.26
C ASP A 210 3.58 21.78 -7.12
N GLU A 211 3.16 21.62 -5.87
CA GLU A 211 3.86 22.18 -4.72
C GLU A 211 5.17 21.42 -4.44
N THR A 212 6.16 22.13 -3.89
CA THR A 212 7.45 21.51 -3.61
C THR A 212 7.36 20.53 -2.43
N PRO A 213 8.20 19.48 -2.40
CA PRO A 213 8.24 18.54 -1.27
C PRO A 213 8.45 19.23 0.08
N GLU A 214 9.22 20.32 0.14
CA GLU A 214 9.48 21.06 1.38
C GLU A 214 8.22 21.67 1.99
N LYS A 215 7.25 22.07 1.15
CA LYS A 215 5.99 22.64 1.61
C LYS A 215 4.99 21.57 2.04
N LEU A 216 5.00 20.42 1.37
CA LEU A 216 4.04 19.34 1.65
C LEU A 216 4.54 18.37 2.74
N ARG A 217 5.85 18.26 2.94
CA ARG A 217 6.41 17.27 3.86
C ARG A 217 6.03 17.56 5.30
N ARG A 218 5.65 16.49 5.99
CA ARG A 218 5.64 16.40 7.44
C ARG A 218 6.68 15.38 7.86
N LEU A 219 7.40 15.63 8.95
CA LEU A 219 8.33 14.63 9.48
C LEU A 219 7.56 13.47 10.10
N ASN A 220 7.97 12.25 9.79
CA ASN A 220 7.58 11.09 10.58
C ASN A 220 8.36 11.12 11.90
N THR A 221 7.65 11.20 13.02
CA THR A 221 8.26 11.21 14.36
C THR A 221 8.59 9.81 14.86
N SER A 222 8.11 8.76 14.19
CA SER A 222 8.54 7.38 14.41
C SER A 222 9.77 7.11 13.55
N HIS A 223 10.86 6.67 14.20
CA HIS A 223 12.12 6.36 13.52
C HIS A 223 12.45 4.87 13.51
N TYR A 224 11.62 4.06 14.15
CA TYR A 224 11.93 2.67 14.42
C TYR A 224 11.64 1.77 13.20
N LEU A 225 10.51 1.92 12.51
CA LEU A 225 10.21 1.17 11.28
C LEU A 225 10.42 2.02 10.02
N ASP A 226 11.03 1.42 9.01
CA ASP A 226 10.94 1.88 7.63
C ASP A 226 9.70 1.22 7.01
N TYR A 227 8.59 1.95 6.88
CA TYR A 227 7.37 1.36 6.31
C TYR A 227 7.63 0.93 4.86
N GLN A 228 7.24 -0.31 4.58
CA GLN A 228 7.32 -0.95 3.28
C GLN A 228 5.97 -0.89 2.59
N ASP A 229 4.90 -1.07 3.37
CA ASP A 229 3.54 -1.10 2.86
C ASP A 229 2.54 -0.50 3.86
N CYS A 230 1.60 0.30 3.38
CA CYS A 230 0.58 0.96 4.19
C CYS A 230 -0.79 0.84 3.53
N LYS A 231 -1.85 0.79 4.34
CA LYS A 231 -3.25 0.69 3.88
C LYS A 231 -4.13 1.70 4.56
N TYR A 232 -5.13 2.20 3.84
CA TYR A 232 -6.18 2.98 4.47
C TYR A 232 -7.00 2.11 5.43
N ALA A 233 -7.12 2.56 6.66
CA ALA A 233 -7.71 1.79 7.75
C ALA A 233 -8.94 2.50 8.36
N GLY A 234 -9.56 3.42 7.60
CA GLY A 234 -10.77 4.15 8.00
C GLY A 234 -10.52 5.24 9.04
N SER A 235 -11.44 6.20 9.15
CA SER A 235 -11.42 7.26 10.16
C SER A 235 -10.09 8.03 10.18
N HIS A 236 -9.58 8.40 9.00
CA HIS A 236 -8.29 9.07 8.83
C HIS A 236 -7.10 8.33 9.46
N ARG A 237 -7.07 7.00 9.37
CA ARG A 237 -5.96 6.17 9.84
C ARG A 237 -5.35 5.37 8.70
N MET A 238 -4.05 5.12 8.81
CA MET A 238 -3.38 4.10 8.00
C MET A 238 -2.75 3.04 8.89
N LEU A 239 -2.80 1.80 8.42
CA LEU A 239 -2.06 0.66 8.97
C LEU A 239 -0.83 0.44 8.12
N CYS A 240 0.35 0.58 8.72
CA CYS A 240 1.63 0.42 8.05
C CYS A 240 2.39 -0.78 8.62
N SER A 241 3.00 -1.55 7.73
CA SER A 241 3.97 -2.60 8.06
C SER A 241 5.36 -2.22 7.55
N GLY A 242 6.39 -2.70 8.22
CA GLY A 242 7.74 -2.56 7.71
C GLY A 242 8.77 -3.16 8.63
N VAL A 243 10.02 -2.79 8.38
CA VAL A 243 11.18 -3.40 9.02
C VAL A 243 12.12 -2.32 9.54
N THR A 244 12.81 -2.64 10.64
CA THR A 244 14.05 -1.97 11.01
C THR A 244 15.21 -2.91 10.70
N GLU A 245 16.23 -2.43 10.00
CA GLU A 245 17.51 -3.14 9.86
C GLU A 245 18.59 -2.36 10.62
N MET A 246 19.18 -3.00 11.64
CA MET A 246 20.25 -2.42 12.44
C MET A 246 21.49 -3.28 12.37
N ARG A 247 22.65 -2.63 12.37
CA ARG A 247 23.95 -3.29 12.49
C ARG A 247 24.73 -2.66 13.64
N THR A 248 25.35 -3.49 14.47
CA THR A 248 26.19 -3.03 15.57
C THR A 248 27.54 -2.51 15.08
N THR A 249 28.04 -3.07 13.97
CA THR A 249 29.19 -2.60 13.19
C THR A 249 28.91 -2.78 11.70
N PRO A 250 29.60 -2.09 10.78
CA PRO A 250 29.38 -2.24 9.33
C PRO A 250 29.43 -3.70 8.83
N ASP A 251 30.32 -4.52 9.43
CA ASP A 251 30.53 -5.91 9.03
C ASP A 251 29.64 -6.92 9.79
N ALA A 252 28.90 -6.47 10.82
CA ALA A 252 28.02 -7.35 11.59
C ALA A 252 26.83 -7.80 10.74
N PRO A 253 26.32 -9.04 10.96
CA PRO A 253 25.03 -9.45 10.40
C PRO A 253 23.93 -8.48 10.83
N PRO A 254 22.99 -8.17 9.93
CA PRO A 254 21.88 -7.29 10.26
C PRO A 254 20.94 -7.95 11.27
N PHE A 255 20.55 -7.19 12.29
CA PHE A 255 19.38 -7.48 13.10
C PHE A 255 18.16 -6.87 12.42
N ARG A 256 17.14 -7.69 12.17
CA ARG A 256 15.88 -7.26 11.57
C ARG A 256 14.73 -7.45 12.54
N LEU A 257 13.95 -6.39 12.73
CA LEU A 257 12.75 -6.46 13.53
C LEU A 257 11.60 -5.82 12.77
N GLY A 258 10.65 -6.68 12.41
CA GLY A 258 9.41 -6.31 11.77
C GLY A 258 8.39 -5.71 12.74
N GLY A 259 7.39 -5.02 12.21
CA GLY A 259 6.33 -4.45 13.02
C GLY A 259 5.18 -3.82 12.25
N LEU A 260 4.20 -3.36 13.03
CA LEU A 260 3.00 -2.68 12.58
C LEU A 260 2.85 -1.37 13.34
N ASP A 261 2.49 -0.31 12.61
CA ASP A 261 2.10 0.98 13.16
C ASP A 261 0.70 1.35 12.66
N VAL A 262 -0.16 1.83 13.56
CA VAL A 262 -1.37 2.58 13.19
C VAL A 262 -1.02 4.06 13.30
N VAL A 263 -1.20 4.82 12.22
CA VAL A 263 -0.81 6.22 12.12
C VAL A 263 -2.04 7.07 11.79
N SER A 264 -2.16 8.22 12.44
CA SER A 264 -3.17 9.24 12.12
C SER A 264 -2.78 9.96 10.83
N LEU A 265 -3.65 9.97 9.83
CA LEU A 265 -3.46 10.71 8.57
C LEU A 265 -3.73 12.22 8.75
N THR A 266 -4.46 12.61 9.79
CA THR A 266 -4.69 14.03 10.10
C THR A 266 -3.40 14.74 10.53
N ASP A 267 -2.55 14.06 11.28
CA ASP A 267 -1.37 14.67 11.91
C ASP A 267 -0.11 13.79 11.96
N GLY A 268 -0.06 12.69 11.20
CA GLY A 268 1.11 11.83 11.08
C GLY A 268 1.61 11.20 12.39
N ARG A 269 0.86 11.29 13.50
CA ARG A 269 1.32 10.73 14.77
C ARG A 269 1.06 9.23 14.83
N PRO A 270 1.97 8.42 15.40
CA PRO A 270 1.67 7.03 15.70
C PRO A 270 0.59 6.96 16.79
N LEU A 271 -0.47 6.20 16.53
CA LEU A 271 -1.54 5.88 17.47
C LEU A 271 -1.29 4.56 18.20
N PHE A 272 -0.63 3.63 17.53
CA PHE A 272 -0.26 2.33 18.07
C PHE A 272 0.97 1.79 17.33
N GLN A 273 1.84 1.08 18.05
CA GLN A 273 3.04 0.46 17.48
C GLN A 273 3.28 -0.87 18.17
N THR A 274 3.51 -1.93 17.41
CA THR A 274 3.88 -3.24 17.96
C THR A 274 4.84 -3.96 17.02
N PRO A 275 5.87 -4.66 17.55
CA PRO A 275 6.65 -5.56 16.71
C PRO A 275 5.81 -6.79 16.33
N VAL A 276 6.18 -7.40 15.20
CA VAL A 276 5.69 -8.71 14.76
C VAL A 276 6.86 -9.67 14.90
N LEU A 277 6.83 -10.51 15.93
CA LEU A 277 7.92 -11.45 16.25
C LEU A 277 7.75 -12.76 15.47
N LEU A 278 7.66 -12.65 14.14
CA LEU A 278 7.60 -13.78 13.22
C LEU A 278 8.72 -13.68 12.19
N TRP A 279 9.34 -14.82 11.91
CA TRP A 279 10.38 -14.94 10.89
C TRP A 279 10.12 -16.14 10.01
N THR A 280 10.54 -16.03 8.76
CA THR A 280 10.58 -17.13 7.80
C THR A 280 11.71 -18.08 8.17
N ALA A 281 11.69 -19.28 7.58
CA ALA A 281 12.81 -20.22 7.73
C ALA A 281 14.12 -19.67 7.12
N SER A 282 14.04 -18.75 6.15
CA SER A 282 15.19 -18.06 5.55
C SER A 282 15.68 -16.86 6.37
N GLY A 283 15.01 -16.51 7.48
CA GLY A 283 15.43 -15.47 8.41
C GLY A 283 14.93 -14.06 8.07
N TYR A 284 13.99 -13.92 7.14
CA TYR A 284 13.28 -12.66 6.92
C TYR A 284 12.25 -12.45 8.02
N ASP A 285 12.14 -11.22 8.53
CA ASP A 285 10.98 -10.84 9.34
C ASP A 285 9.72 -10.83 8.45
N MET A 286 8.57 -11.24 8.99
CA MET A 286 7.36 -11.39 8.17
C MET A 286 6.86 -10.08 7.54
N THR A 287 7.28 -8.92 8.05
CA THR A 287 6.89 -7.59 7.54
C THR A 287 8.00 -6.93 6.71
N HIS A 288 8.98 -7.72 6.23
CA HIS A 288 10.11 -7.22 5.46
C HIS A 288 9.71 -6.64 4.10
N ASN A 289 8.75 -7.30 3.45
CA ASN A 289 8.11 -6.88 2.20
C ASN A 289 6.58 -6.83 2.47
N PRO A 290 5.65 -6.94 1.50
CA PRO A 290 4.31 -6.43 1.70
C PRO A 290 3.44 -7.29 2.60
N VAL A 291 2.45 -6.62 3.20
CA VAL A 291 1.52 -7.19 4.16
C VAL A 291 0.11 -6.73 3.85
N TRP A 292 -0.83 -7.69 3.92
CA TRP A 292 -2.26 -7.41 3.93
C TRP A 292 -2.87 -7.94 5.22
N MET A 293 -3.81 -7.20 5.79
CA MET A 293 -4.57 -7.64 6.96
C MET A 293 -6.05 -7.39 6.75
N GLU A 294 -6.87 -8.34 7.17
CA GLU A 294 -8.32 -8.26 7.16
C GLU A 294 -8.90 -8.87 8.44
N THR A 295 -10.16 -8.54 8.74
CA THR A 295 -10.86 -9.20 9.84
C THR A 295 -11.21 -10.64 9.44
N SER A 296 -11.29 -11.53 10.43
CA SER A 296 -11.79 -12.90 10.24
C SER A 296 -12.75 -13.26 11.38
N GLU A 297 -13.42 -14.42 11.26
CA GLU A 297 -14.20 -14.99 12.37
C GLU A 297 -13.32 -15.26 13.59
N ALA A 298 -12.07 -15.70 13.37
CA ALA A 298 -11.11 -15.94 14.42
C ALA A 298 -10.61 -14.64 15.08
N GLY A 299 -10.55 -13.52 14.36
CA GLY A 299 -10.08 -12.23 14.85
C GLY A 299 -9.39 -11.45 13.74
N LEU A 300 -8.09 -11.65 13.57
CA LEU A 300 -7.35 -11.08 12.45
C LEU A 300 -6.81 -12.17 11.55
N LYS A 301 -6.78 -11.90 10.26
CA LYS A 301 -6.06 -12.68 9.27
C LYS A 301 -5.03 -11.80 8.58
N ALA A 302 -3.79 -12.25 8.55
CA ALA A 302 -2.68 -11.54 7.94
C ALA A 302 -2.04 -12.38 6.85
N TYR A 303 -1.65 -11.71 5.79
CA TYR A 303 -0.98 -12.26 4.63
C TYR A 303 0.36 -11.55 4.50
N PHE A 304 1.44 -12.33 4.44
CA PHE A 304 2.81 -11.84 4.36
C PHE A 304 3.49 -12.41 3.12
N MET A 305 4.32 -11.61 2.45
CA MET A 305 5.15 -12.07 1.34
C MET A 305 6.58 -11.51 1.46
N PRO A 306 7.34 -11.92 2.50
CA PRO A 306 8.56 -11.23 2.92
C PRO A 306 9.81 -11.53 2.07
N GLU A 307 9.85 -12.63 1.31
CA GLU A 307 11.03 -12.99 0.52
C GLU A 307 11.04 -12.39 -0.89
N ASP A 308 12.26 -12.25 -1.41
CA ASP A 308 12.55 -11.90 -2.79
C ASP A 308 12.66 -13.16 -3.68
N ASP A 309 12.47 -12.97 -4.99
CA ASP A 309 12.56 -13.88 -6.13
C ASP A 309 11.64 -15.10 -6.07
N LYS A 310 11.75 -15.89 -5.00
CA LYS A 310 10.97 -17.08 -4.74
C LYS A 310 10.15 -16.87 -3.48
N SER A 311 9.11 -16.06 -3.60
CA SER A 311 8.27 -15.70 -2.46
C SER A 311 7.30 -16.82 -2.08
N VAL A 312 6.91 -16.79 -0.80
CA VAL A 312 5.80 -17.58 -0.26
C VAL A 312 4.77 -16.61 0.33
N LEU A 313 3.49 -16.81 0.01
CA LEU A 313 2.39 -16.15 0.69
C LEU A 313 2.12 -16.90 2.00
N TYR A 314 2.52 -16.30 3.12
CA TYR A 314 2.23 -16.83 4.44
C TYR A 314 0.92 -16.27 4.97
N ILE A 315 0.03 -17.14 5.44
CA ILE A 315 -1.26 -16.78 6.00
C ILE A 315 -1.25 -17.15 7.48
N TYR A 316 -1.52 -16.17 8.34
CA TYR A 316 -1.62 -16.34 9.78
C TYR A 316 -2.93 -15.77 10.30
N GLU A 317 -3.40 -16.35 11.40
CA GLU A 317 -4.52 -15.82 12.17
C GLU A 317 -4.12 -15.47 13.59
N VAL A 318 -4.80 -14.47 14.14
CA VAL A 318 -4.73 -14.09 15.56
C VAL A 318 -6.13 -14.17 16.13
N GLU A 319 -6.28 -14.88 17.24
CA GLU A 319 -7.54 -14.95 17.95
C GLU A 319 -7.94 -13.57 18.51
N GLY A 320 -9.19 -13.18 18.27
CA GLY A 320 -9.78 -11.97 18.79
C GLY A 320 -9.84 -12.05 20.31
N LYS A 321 -9.27 -11.04 20.96
CA LYS A 321 -9.44 -10.81 22.40
C LYS A 321 -10.63 -9.93 22.68
#